data_AF-A0A0U1DAB0-F1
#
_entry.id   AF-A0A0U1DAB0-F1
#
_cell.length_a   1.000
_cell.length_b   1.000
_cell.length_c   1.000
_cell.angle_alpha   90.00
_cell.angle_beta   90.00
_cell.angle_gamma   90.00
#
_symmetry.space_group_name_H-M   'P 1'
#
loop_
_entity.id
_entity.type
_entity.pdbx_description
1 polymer ?
#
loop_
_entity_poly.entity_id
_entity_poly.type
_entity_poly.pdbx_seq_one_letter_code
_entity_poly.pdbx_strand_id
1 'polypeptide(L)'
;MVARSQRVSFGEGPDTYTVVGDDGLPIGPAAEYLRFLRDGGASPHTVRAYAAGIADWFTVLSHTGHVWDDFPTTLFGQYLQFLRTDSQNLAKAHGFARRCARWRLKCHGLGSRVAST
;
A
#
# COMPACT_ATOMS: atom_id res chain seq x y z
N MET A 1 6.98 9.73 0.17
CA MET A 1 7.04 8.83 -0.99
C MET A 1 5.65 8.30 -1.30
N VAL A 2 5.28 8.28 -2.57
CA VAL A 2 4.07 7.61 -3.05
C VAL A 2 4.49 6.36 -3.81
N ALA A 3 4.34 5.20 -3.17
CA ALA A 3 4.60 3.93 -3.83
C ALA A 3 3.53 3.63 -4.88
N ARG A 4 3.93 2.99 -5.97
CA ARG A 4 3.03 2.66 -7.08
C ARG A 4 3.25 1.23 -7.55
N SER A 5 2.16 0.54 -7.86
CA SER A 5 2.23 -0.72 -8.59
C SER A 5 2.66 -0.46 -10.02
N GLN A 6 3.68 -1.20 -10.48
CA GLN A 6 4.25 -1.09 -11.81
C GLN A 6 4.19 -2.45 -12.51
N ARG A 7 3.67 -2.46 -13.74
CA ARG A 7 3.72 -3.64 -14.63
C ARG A 7 5.14 -3.82 -15.15
N VAL A 8 5.61 -5.05 -15.21
CA VAL A 8 6.90 -5.47 -15.77
C VAL A 8 6.65 -6.53 -16.84
N SER A 9 7.18 -6.31 -18.03
CA SER A 9 7.01 -7.16 -19.21
C SER A 9 8.38 -7.65 -19.69
N PHE A 10 8.53 -8.95 -19.94
CA PHE A 10 9.81 -9.59 -20.29
C PHE A 10 9.95 -9.98 -21.77
N GLY A 11 9.03 -9.51 -22.64
CA GLY A 11 9.03 -9.83 -24.07
C GLY A 11 8.52 -11.24 -24.37
N GLU A 12 9.12 -12.25 -23.76
CA GLU A 12 8.68 -13.65 -23.80
C GLU A 12 8.28 -14.10 -22.39
N GLY A 13 6.97 -14.06 -22.10
CA GLY A 13 6.42 -14.51 -20.82
C GLY A 13 5.25 -13.66 -20.32
N PRO A 14 4.52 -14.15 -19.30
CA PRO A 14 3.41 -13.40 -18.73
C PRO A 14 3.92 -12.14 -18.03
N ASP A 15 3.19 -11.04 -18.22
CA ASP A 15 3.41 -9.81 -17.46
C ASP A 15 3.35 -10.09 -15.96
N THR A 16 4.22 -9.38 -15.23
CA THR A 16 4.20 -9.37 -13.78
C THR A 16 4.06 -7.97 -13.22
N TYR A 17 4.03 -7.85 -11.90
CA TYR A 17 3.92 -6.59 -11.18
C TYR A 17 4.99 -6.51 -10.10
N THR A 18 5.48 -5.28 -9.89
CA THR A 18 6.33 -4.89 -8.77
C THR A 18 5.77 -3.62 -8.13
N VAL A 19 6.36 -3.17 -7.03
CA VAL A 19 6.06 -1.89 -6.40
C VAL A 19 7.30 -1.03 -6.45
N VAL A 20 7.15 0.20 -6.96
CA VAL A 20 8.25 1.16 -7.11
C VAL A 20 8.04 2.38 -6.21
N GLY A 21 9.17 2.97 -5.78
CA GLY A 21 9.20 4.26 -5.11
C GLY A 21 9.09 5.45 -6.06
N ASP A 22 9.29 6.65 -5.53
CA ASP A 22 9.28 7.90 -6.32
C ASP A 22 10.46 7.97 -7.30
N ASP A 23 11.57 7.30 -6.97
CA ASP A 23 12.76 7.12 -7.79
C ASP A 23 12.57 6.15 -8.96
N GLY A 24 11.41 5.47 -9.03
CA GLY A 24 11.12 4.46 -10.03
C GLY A 24 11.83 3.12 -9.79
N LEU A 25 12.56 2.98 -8.68
CA LEU A 25 13.24 1.74 -8.33
C LEU A 25 12.31 0.81 -7.55
N PRO A 26 12.44 -0.52 -7.71
CA PRO A 26 11.69 -1.47 -6.92
C PRO A 26 11.94 -1.32 -5.42
N ILE A 27 10.87 -1.33 -4.63
CA ILE A 27 10.95 -1.42 -3.17
C ILE A 27 11.33 -2.87 -2.81
N GLY A 28 12.53 -3.07 -2.25
CA GLY A 28 13.12 -4.40 -2.00
C GLY A 28 12.16 -5.40 -1.33
N PRO A 29 11.65 -5.12 -0.12
CA PRO A 29 10.75 -6.04 0.59
C PRO A 29 9.45 -6.35 -0.18
N ALA A 30 8.91 -5.38 -0.93
CA ALA A 30 7.74 -5.59 -1.76
C ALA A 30 8.05 -6.51 -2.96
N ALA A 31 9.20 -6.30 -3.60
CA ALA A 31 9.65 -7.12 -4.73
C ALA A 31 9.92 -8.57 -4.31
N GLU A 32 10.50 -8.79 -3.13
CA GLU A 32 10.73 -10.11 -2.54
C GLU A 32 9.42 -10.86 -2.27
N TYR A 33 8.45 -10.20 -1.63
CA TYR A 33 7.16 -10.83 -1.35
C TYR A 33 6.38 -11.16 -2.65
N LEU A 34 6.40 -10.25 -3.64
CA LEU A 34 5.76 -10.51 -4.93
C LEU A 34 6.46 -11.62 -5.71
N ARG A 35 7.78 -11.79 -5.55
CA ARG A 35 8.52 -12.94 -6.08
C ARG A 35 8.07 -14.22 -5.41
N PHE A 36 8.01 -14.24 -4.08
CA PHE A 36 7.52 -15.39 -3.33
C PHE A 36 6.12 -15.85 -3.82
N LEU A 37 5.19 -14.92 -4.04
CA LEU A 37 3.86 -15.26 -4.57
C LEU A 37 3.93 -15.92 -5.96
N ARG A 38 4.78 -15.41 -6.85
CA ARG A 38 4.94 -15.96 -8.21
C ARG A 38 5.56 -17.34 -8.19
N ASP A 39 6.65 -17.49 -7.43
CA ASP A 39 7.38 -18.75 -7.30
C ASP A 39 6.47 -19.81 -6.64
N GLY A 40 5.52 -19.39 -5.80
CA GLY A 40 4.45 -20.22 -5.23
C GLY A 40 3.24 -20.49 -6.14
N GLY A 41 3.26 -20.05 -7.41
CA GLY A 41 2.21 -20.33 -8.39
C GLY A 41 0.97 -19.41 -8.33
N ALA A 42 1.05 -18.27 -7.64
CA ALA A 42 -0.06 -17.31 -7.64
C ALA A 42 -0.34 -16.78 -9.05
N SER A 43 -1.63 -16.63 -9.39
CA SER A 43 -2.02 -16.12 -10.70
C SER A 43 -1.54 -14.68 -10.92
N PRO A 44 -1.35 -14.24 -12.18
CA PRO A 44 -0.98 -12.85 -12.48
C PRO A 44 -1.98 -11.81 -11.93
N HIS A 45 -3.27 -12.17 -11.84
CA HIS A 45 -4.30 -11.33 -11.23
C HIS A 45 -4.10 -11.18 -9.72
N THR A 46 -3.74 -12.27 -9.04
CA THR A 46 -3.41 -12.26 -7.61
C THR A 46 -2.20 -11.36 -7.37
N VAL A 47 -1.10 -11.57 -8.12
CA VAL A 47 0.12 -10.76 -7.99
C VAL A 47 -0.17 -9.27 -8.21
N ARG A 48 -0.99 -8.93 -9.22
CA ARG A 48 -1.43 -7.55 -9.48
C ARG A 48 -2.20 -6.95 -8.30
N ALA A 49 -3.18 -7.68 -7.76
CA ALA A 49 -4.01 -7.21 -6.65
C ALA A 49 -3.16 -6.97 -5.39
N TYR A 50 -2.24 -7.90 -5.09
CA TYR A 50 -1.29 -7.75 -3.99
C TYR A 50 -0.35 -6.57 -4.19
N ALA A 51 0.22 -6.39 -5.39
CA ALA A 51 1.09 -5.25 -5.69
C ALA A 51 0.37 -3.90 -5.47
N ALA A 52 -0.92 -3.80 -5.81
CA ALA A 52 -1.71 -2.61 -5.54
C ALA A 52 -1.90 -2.33 -4.04
N GLY A 53 -2.29 -3.36 -3.26
CA GLY A 53 -2.46 -3.21 -1.81
C GLY A 53 -1.14 -2.91 -1.07
N ILE A 54 -0.04 -3.50 -1.52
CA ILE A 54 1.30 -3.24 -0.99
C ILE A 54 1.74 -1.81 -1.30
N ALA A 55 1.52 -1.31 -2.52
CA ALA A 55 1.81 0.08 -2.87
C ALA A 55 1.04 1.08 -1.98
N ASP A 56 -0.24 0.83 -1.74
CA ASP A 56 -1.05 1.63 -0.82
C ASP A 56 -0.44 1.61 0.60
N TRP A 57 -0.04 0.44 1.10
CA TRP A 57 0.57 0.30 2.44
C TRP A 57 1.92 1.02 2.58
N PHE A 58 2.84 0.86 1.62
CA PHE A 58 4.13 1.57 1.63
C PHE A 58 3.96 3.09 1.58
N THR A 59 2.90 3.57 0.94
CA THR A 59 2.57 4.99 0.93
C THR A 59 2.08 5.46 2.32
N VAL A 60 1.31 4.65 3.07
CA VAL A 60 0.96 4.94 4.48
C VAL A 60 2.20 5.03 5.35
N LEU A 61 3.08 4.02 5.27
CA LEU A 61 4.31 3.97 6.04
C LEU A 61 5.17 5.22 5.80
N SER A 62 5.37 5.59 4.53
CA SER A 62 6.11 6.81 4.18
C SER A 62 5.46 8.08 4.71
N HIS A 63 4.13 8.20 4.65
CA HIS A 63 3.42 9.37 5.15
C HIS A 63 3.43 9.50 6.67
N THR A 64 3.62 8.39 7.38
CA THR A 64 3.67 8.34 8.84
C THR A 64 5.08 8.30 9.41
N GLY A 65 6.09 8.23 8.55
CA GLY A 65 7.49 8.17 8.97
C GLY A 65 7.92 6.81 9.52
N HIS A 66 7.18 5.74 9.23
CA HIS A 66 7.52 4.39 9.68
C HIS A 66 8.22 3.61 8.56
N VAL A 67 9.09 2.69 8.98
CA VAL A 67 9.69 1.68 8.10
C VAL A 67 8.81 0.44 8.08
N TRP A 68 9.04 -0.45 7.10
CA TRP A 68 8.16 -1.59 6.85
C TRP A 68 8.28 -2.71 7.88
N ASP A 69 9.38 -2.76 8.62
CA ASP A 69 9.74 -3.77 9.61
C ASP A 69 9.66 -3.25 11.06
N ASP A 70 9.45 -1.95 11.23
CA ASP A 70 9.27 -1.31 12.54
C ASP A 70 8.14 -0.27 12.46
N PHE A 71 6.93 -0.75 12.76
CA PHE A 71 5.73 0.08 12.87
C PHE A 71 4.79 -0.49 13.93
N PRO A 72 4.00 0.36 14.61
CA PRO A 72 3.07 -0.11 15.63
C PRO A 72 1.88 -0.82 14.99
N THR A 73 1.45 -1.96 15.55
CA THR A 73 0.27 -2.71 15.07
C THR A 73 -0.99 -1.86 15.02
N THR A 74 -1.09 -0.84 15.88
CA THR A 74 -2.19 0.14 15.88
C THR A 74 -2.30 0.91 14.56
N LEU A 75 -1.18 1.25 13.92
CA LEU A 75 -1.17 1.91 12.61
C LEU A 75 -1.77 1.00 11.54
N PHE A 76 -1.38 -0.28 11.53
CA PHE A 76 -1.94 -1.25 10.59
C PHE A 76 -3.43 -1.48 10.84
N GLY A 77 -3.84 -1.57 12.10
CA GLY A 77 -5.26 -1.67 12.48
C GLY A 77 -6.09 -0.48 11.99
N GLN A 78 -5.58 0.75 12.14
CA GLN A 78 -6.22 1.97 11.62
C GLN A 78 -6.32 1.96 10.09
N TYR A 79 -5.28 1.47 9.39
CA TYR A 79 -5.31 1.30 7.94
C TYR A 79 -6.39 0.29 7.52
N LEU A 80 -6.48 -0.87 8.17
CA LEU A 80 -7.54 -1.85 7.90
C LEU A 80 -8.94 -1.31 8.19
N GLN A 81 -9.11 -0.56 9.28
CA GLN A 81 -10.38 0.13 9.59
C GLN A 81 -10.72 1.13 8.49
N PHE A 82 -9.74 1.92 8.04
CA PHE A 82 -9.91 2.85 6.92
C PHE A 82 -10.38 2.12 5.64
N LEU A 83 -9.73 1.02 5.25
CA LEU A 83 -10.14 0.23 4.09
C LEU A 83 -11.60 -0.26 4.21
N ARG A 84 -12.03 -0.70 5.41
CA ARG A 84 -13.38 -1.21 5.66
C ARG A 84 -14.46 -0.13 5.67
N THR A 85 -14.17 1.06 6.20
CA THR A 85 -15.14 2.15 6.25
C THR A 85 -15.24 2.86 4.91
N ASP A 86 -14.12 3.03 4.21
CA ASP A 86 -14.14 3.69 2.91
C ASP A 86 -14.65 2.75 1.82
N SER A 87 -14.55 1.41 1.95
CA SER A 87 -15.06 0.44 0.97
C SER A 87 -16.56 0.55 0.67
N GLN A 88 -17.36 1.09 1.59
CA GLN A 88 -18.78 1.38 1.34
C GLN A 88 -18.98 2.67 0.49
N ASN A 89 -17.99 3.56 0.46
CA ASN A 89 -17.95 4.78 -0.37
C ASN A 89 -17.18 4.59 -1.70
N LEU A 90 -16.54 3.43 -1.91
CA LEU A 90 -15.54 3.15 -2.95
C LEU A 90 -16.08 2.80 -4.36
N ALA A 91 -17.39 2.78 -4.60
CA ALA A 91 -17.91 2.59 -5.96
C ALA A 91 -17.54 3.75 -6.93
N LYS A 92 -16.90 4.84 -6.46
CA LYS A 92 -16.78 6.10 -7.22
C LYS A 92 -15.38 6.75 -7.35
N ALA A 93 -14.28 6.27 -6.75
CA ALA A 93 -13.05 7.08 -6.67
C ALA A 93 -11.73 6.37 -7.01
N HIS A 94 -11.13 6.73 -8.14
CA HIS A 94 -9.77 6.37 -8.56
C HIS A 94 -8.68 7.17 -7.80
N GLY A 95 -7.66 6.49 -7.23
CA GLY A 95 -6.34 7.05 -6.85
C GLY A 95 -6.02 7.24 -5.35
N PHE A 96 -5.00 6.53 -4.83
CA PHE A 96 -4.53 6.57 -3.41
C PHE A 96 -3.95 7.93 -2.98
N ALA A 97 -3.31 8.66 -3.89
CA ALA A 97 -2.76 9.98 -3.59
C ALA A 97 -3.83 10.98 -3.09
N ARG A 98 -5.07 10.89 -3.61
CA ARG A 98 -6.23 11.65 -3.08
C ARG A 98 -6.75 11.09 -1.75
N ARG A 99 -6.56 9.78 -1.50
CA ARG A 99 -6.89 9.09 -0.25
C ARG A 99 -5.98 9.53 0.92
N CYS A 100 -4.70 9.78 0.67
CA CYS A 100 -3.75 10.25 1.69
C CYS A 100 -4.01 11.67 2.20
N ALA A 101 -4.48 12.60 1.34
CA ALA A 101 -4.86 13.95 1.80
C ALA A 101 -6.05 13.91 2.77
N ARG A 102 -7.04 13.04 2.49
CA ARG A 102 -8.19 12.79 3.37
C ARG A 102 -7.82 12.01 4.63
N TRP A 103 -6.92 11.03 4.53
CA TRP A 103 -6.40 10.26 5.66
C TRP A 103 -5.56 11.14 6.61
N ARG A 104 -4.69 12.02 6.08
CA ARG A 104 -3.91 12.99 6.87
C ARG A 104 -4.82 13.89 7.71
N LEU A 105 -5.92 14.39 7.13
CA LEU A 105 -6.94 15.16 7.88
C LEU A 105 -7.62 14.31 8.97
N LYS A 106 -7.92 13.04 8.69
CA LYS A 106 -8.55 12.13 9.65
C LYS A 106 -7.61 11.75 10.80
N CYS A 107 -6.32 11.51 10.54
CA CYS A 107 -5.34 11.12 11.56
C CYS A 107 -4.92 12.29 12.46
N HIS A 108 -4.80 13.51 11.93
CA HIS A 108 -4.59 14.70 12.78
C HIS A 108 -5.75 14.93 13.77
N GLY A 109 -6.99 14.53 13.43
CA GLY A 109 -8.14 14.61 14.35
C GLY A 109 -8.26 13.45 15.36
N LEU A 110 -7.57 12.33 15.13
CA LEU A 110 -7.55 11.16 16.03
C LEU A 110 -6.41 11.23 17.07
N GLY A 111 -5.29 11.88 16.73
CA GLY A 111 -4.16 12.08 17.67
C GLY A 111 -4.46 13.03 18.84
N SER A 112 -5.48 13.90 18.72
CA SER A 112 -5.84 14.86 19.79
C SER A 112 -6.68 14.25 20.93
N ARG A 113 -7.13 13.00 20.83
CA ARG A 113 -8.06 12.39 21.81
C ARG A 113 -7.45 11.34 22.73
N VAL A 114 -6.15 11.04 22.61
CA VAL A 114 -5.49 9.97 23.37
C VAL A 114 -4.50 10.50 24.42
N ALA A 115 -4.44 11.82 24.64
CA ALA A 115 -3.57 12.44 25.66
C ALA A 115 -4.36 13.18 26.75
N SER A 116 -5.40 12.55 27.30
CA SER A 116 -6.11 13.05 28.49
C SER A 116 -6.93 11.94 29.15
N THR A 117 -6.30 11.03 29.88
CA THR A 117 -6.87 10.36 31.08
C THR A 117 -5.73 9.81 31.90
#